data_AF-A0A850RBF5-F1
#
_entry.id   AF-A0A850RBF5-F1
#
_cell.length_a   1.000
_cell.length_b   1.000
_cell.length_c   1.000
_cell.angle_alpha   90.00
_cell.angle_beta   90.00
_cell.angle_gamma   90.00
#
_symmetry.space_group_name_H-M   'P 1'
#
loop_
_entity.id
_entity.type
_entity.pdbx_description
1 polymer ?
#
loop_
_entity_poly.entity_id
_entity_poly.type
_entity_poly.pdbx_seq_one_letter_code
_entity_poly.pdbx_strand_id
1 'polypeptide(L)'
;KQSIEDFLQRQPALLHQIQAQAKAPLQDATAVNATRWALFNALKATGLPVETASGGRTKFNRTRLDIPKTHALDAACVGAVDQVRDWNRPVLSIRATGRGAYSRTRTFNNGFPRGYLMREKRVQGFQTGDWVRAEVPTGQKAGVHVGRVAIRRTGSFNVQTPGGTVAGISHRYCRLLQRADGYGYTIQTKPVTEDARRAA
;
A
#
# COMPACT_ATOMS: atom_id res chain seq x y z
N LYS A 1 43.87 17.72 -4.36
CA LYS A 1 42.68 17.58 -3.49
C LYS A 1 42.82 18.59 -2.36
N GLN A 2 41.86 19.49 -2.17
CA GLN A 2 41.83 20.45 -1.06
C GLN A 2 41.20 19.78 0.17
N SER A 3 41.62 20.13 1.40
CA SER A 3 41.01 19.61 2.62
C SER A 3 39.60 20.20 2.83
N ILE A 4 38.76 19.55 3.63
CA ILE A 4 37.41 20.08 3.91
C ILE A 4 37.50 21.34 4.78
N GLU A 5 38.52 21.41 5.64
CA GLU A 5 38.87 22.56 6.45
C GLU A 5 39.22 23.77 5.58
N ASP A 6 40.07 23.59 4.56
CA ASP A 6 40.44 24.65 3.63
C ASP A 6 39.26 25.06 2.73
N PHE A 7 38.43 24.10 2.31
CA PHE A 7 37.27 24.37 1.46
C PHE A 7 36.17 25.15 2.20
N LEU A 8 35.98 24.88 3.50
CA LEU A 8 34.96 25.50 4.34
C LEU A 8 35.53 26.58 5.29
N GLN A 9 36.71 27.13 5.02
CA GLN A 9 37.36 28.13 5.87
C GLN A 9 36.46 29.34 6.17
N ARG A 10 35.61 29.74 5.22
CA ARG A 10 34.64 30.86 5.37
C ARG A 10 33.29 30.44 5.98
N GLN A 11 33.08 29.15 6.26
CA GLN A 11 31.85 28.59 6.80
C GLN A 11 32.13 27.65 8.00
N PRO A 12 32.70 28.17 9.11
CA PRO A 12 33.15 27.36 10.23
C PRO A 12 32.02 26.59 10.94
N ALA A 13 30.80 27.15 10.96
CA ALA A 13 29.64 26.46 11.51
C ALA A 13 29.27 25.19 10.73
N LEU A 14 29.32 25.26 9.38
CA LEU A 14 29.06 24.10 8.51
C LEU A 14 30.18 23.05 8.64
N LEU A 15 31.44 23.48 8.72
CA LEU A 15 32.57 22.59 8.96
C LEU A 15 32.39 21.81 10.27
N HIS A 16 32.06 22.50 11.37
CA HIS A 16 31.82 21.88 12.66
C HIS A 16 30.64 20.90 12.62
N GLN A 17 29.54 21.26 11.94
CA GLN A 17 28.39 20.39 11.78
C GLN A 17 28.73 19.10 11.02
N ILE A 18 29.46 19.20 9.90
CA ILE A 18 29.87 18.04 9.11
C ILE A 18 30.83 17.15 9.90
N GLN A 19 31.81 17.73 10.60
CA GLN A 19 32.74 16.97 11.44
C GLN A 19 32.02 16.27 12.61
N ALA A 20 31.03 16.92 13.22
CA ALA A 20 30.19 16.29 14.24
C ALA A 20 29.36 15.14 13.66
N GLN A 21 28.75 15.33 12.49
CA GLN A 21 27.95 14.31 11.81
C GLN A 21 28.80 13.12 11.34
N ALA A 22 30.04 13.36 10.89
CA ALA A 22 30.97 12.30 10.48
C ALA A 22 31.40 11.40 11.65
N LYS A 23 31.42 11.93 12.88
CA LYS A 23 31.71 11.18 14.11
C LYS A 23 30.48 10.49 14.70
N ALA A 24 29.28 10.87 14.26
CA ALA A 24 28.04 10.30 14.78
C ALA A 24 27.91 8.82 14.36
N PRO A 25 27.48 7.92 15.26
CA PRO A 25 27.31 6.52 14.93
C PRO A 25 26.19 6.32 13.90
N LEU A 26 26.48 5.56 12.84
CA LEU A 26 25.55 5.27 11.76
C LEU A 26 24.63 4.09 12.10
N GLN A 27 23.91 4.18 13.23
CA GLN A 27 23.11 3.07 13.76
C GLN A 27 22.03 2.61 12.76
N ASP A 28 21.27 3.54 12.20
CA ASP A 28 20.20 3.21 11.25
C ASP A 28 20.74 2.55 9.98
N ALA A 29 21.82 3.08 9.41
CA ALA A 29 22.48 2.49 8.26
C ALA A 29 23.05 1.09 8.58
N THR A 30 23.51 0.89 9.82
CA THR A 30 23.99 -0.42 10.29
C THR A 30 22.83 -1.41 10.38
N ALA A 31 21.68 -1.02 10.91
CA ALA A 31 20.49 -1.86 10.97
C ALA A 31 19.98 -2.25 9.56
N VAL A 32 19.94 -1.31 8.62
CA VAL A 32 19.58 -1.57 7.21
C VAL A 32 20.60 -2.51 6.55
N ASN A 33 21.90 -2.30 6.79
CA ASN A 33 22.93 -3.17 6.21
C ASN A 33 22.90 -4.58 6.81
N ALA A 34 22.67 -4.71 8.11
CA ALA A 34 22.55 -6.00 8.78
C ALA A 34 21.35 -6.80 8.26
N THR A 35 20.18 -6.16 8.15
CA THR A 35 18.96 -6.78 7.59
C THR A 35 19.14 -7.15 6.11
N ARG A 36 19.80 -6.30 5.31
CA ARG A 36 20.12 -6.61 3.91
C ARG A 36 21.00 -7.86 3.77
N TRP A 37 22.04 -7.98 4.59
CA TRP A 37 22.92 -9.16 4.57
C TRP A 37 22.21 -10.42 5.06
N ALA A 38 21.41 -10.32 6.12
CA ALA A 38 20.61 -11.43 6.60
C ALA A 38 19.66 -11.96 5.51
N LEU A 39 18.94 -11.06 4.83
CA LEU A 39 18.05 -11.40 3.72
C LEU A 39 18.81 -12.07 2.57
N PHE A 40 19.93 -11.49 2.15
CA PHE A 40 20.74 -12.03 1.05
C PHE A 40 21.25 -13.44 1.35
N ASN A 41 21.77 -13.68 2.55
CA ASN A 41 22.26 -14.99 2.97
C ASN A 41 21.11 -16.01 3.05
N ALA A 42 19.94 -15.60 3.55
CA ALA A 42 18.75 -16.46 3.56
C ALA A 42 18.28 -16.83 2.14
N LEU A 43 18.29 -15.87 1.20
CA LEU A 43 17.96 -16.14 -0.21
C LEU A 43 19.00 -17.07 -0.85
N LYS A 44 20.29 -16.86 -0.62
CA LYS A 44 21.34 -17.76 -1.13
C LYS A 44 21.19 -19.18 -0.63
N ALA A 45 20.80 -19.37 0.63
CA ALA A 45 20.61 -20.70 1.22
C ALA A 45 19.51 -21.52 0.52
N THR A 46 18.63 -20.89 -0.27
CA THR A 46 17.63 -21.61 -1.07
C THR A 46 18.22 -22.38 -2.25
N GLY A 47 19.47 -22.09 -2.64
CA GLY A 47 20.14 -22.69 -3.81
C GLY A 47 19.70 -22.09 -5.16
N LEU A 48 18.75 -21.14 -5.17
CA LEU A 48 18.35 -20.43 -6.38
C LEU A 48 19.41 -19.38 -6.77
N PRO A 49 19.53 -19.02 -8.07
CA PRO A 49 20.36 -17.89 -8.49
C PRO A 49 19.87 -16.60 -7.84
N VAL A 50 20.78 -15.89 -7.15
CA VAL A 50 20.50 -14.61 -6.48
C VAL A 50 21.44 -13.54 -6.99
N GLU A 51 20.87 -12.46 -7.52
CA GLU A 51 21.59 -11.27 -7.91
C GLU A 51 21.20 -10.08 -7.04
N THR A 52 22.12 -9.11 -6.91
CA THR A 52 21.88 -7.86 -6.19
C THR A 52 22.12 -6.69 -7.11
N ALA A 53 21.31 -5.63 -6.99
CA ALA A 53 21.51 -4.39 -7.71
C ALA A 53 21.44 -3.20 -6.74
N SER A 54 22.06 -2.09 -7.14
CA SER A 54 21.92 -0.83 -6.40
C SER A 54 20.64 -0.10 -6.80
N GLY A 55 20.04 0.64 -5.87
CA GLY A 55 18.93 1.54 -6.20
C GLY A 55 19.30 2.60 -7.25
N GLY A 56 20.58 2.96 -7.33
CA GLY A 56 21.12 3.82 -8.40
C GLY A 56 21.02 3.18 -9.78
N ARG A 57 21.31 1.87 -9.90
CA ARG A 57 21.13 1.12 -11.15
C ARG A 57 19.65 1.06 -11.56
N THR A 58 18.75 0.78 -10.62
CA THR A 58 17.30 0.78 -10.87
C THR A 58 16.82 2.14 -11.39
N LYS A 59 17.24 3.23 -10.74
CA LYS A 59 16.92 4.60 -11.18
C LYS A 59 17.49 4.88 -12.57
N PHE A 60 18.74 4.48 -12.85
CA PHE A 60 19.37 4.65 -14.16
C PHE A 60 18.59 3.91 -15.25
N ASN A 61 18.28 2.63 -15.05
CA ASN A 61 17.52 1.82 -16.01
C ASN A 61 16.16 2.47 -16.29
N ARG A 62 15.44 2.87 -15.25
CA ARG A 62 14.15 3.55 -15.35
C ARG A 62 14.22 4.84 -16.17
N THR A 63 15.21 5.70 -15.89
CA THR A 63 15.41 6.95 -16.63
C THR A 63 15.80 6.70 -18.09
N ARG A 64 16.73 5.77 -18.34
CA ARG A 64 17.19 5.44 -19.70
C ARG A 64 16.08 4.86 -20.57
N LEU A 65 15.16 4.10 -19.96
CA LEU A 65 14.05 3.44 -20.63
C LEU A 65 12.74 4.26 -20.65
N ASP A 66 12.76 5.48 -20.13
CA ASP A 66 11.59 6.37 -20.00
C ASP A 66 10.38 5.74 -19.28
N ILE A 67 10.66 5.07 -18.16
CA ILE A 67 9.64 4.37 -17.36
C ILE A 67 9.26 5.22 -16.13
N PRO A 68 7.96 5.42 -15.83
CA PRO A 68 7.55 6.16 -14.63
C PRO A 68 7.86 5.36 -13.36
N LYS A 69 8.08 6.06 -12.24
CA LYS A 69 8.33 5.38 -10.96
C LYS A 69 7.01 4.88 -10.37
N THR A 70 6.90 3.56 -10.26
CA THR A 70 5.89 2.86 -9.42
C THR A 70 6.57 1.64 -8.80
N HIS A 71 6.11 1.12 -7.66
CA HIS A 71 6.72 -0.07 -7.05
C HIS A 71 6.88 -1.26 -8.02
N ALA A 72 5.88 -1.55 -8.85
CA ALA A 72 5.93 -2.66 -9.80
C ALA A 72 6.94 -2.41 -10.94
N LEU A 73 6.97 -1.19 -11.49
CA LEU A 73 7.91 -0.83 -12.57
C LEU A 73 9.34 -0.64 -12.06
N ASP A 74 9.51 -0.19 -10.82
CA ASP A 74 10.81 -0.11 -10.13
C ASP A 74 11.41 -1.52 -10.01
N ALA A 75 10.61 -2.52 -9.63
CA ALA A 75 11.04 -3.92 -9.58
C ALA A 75 11.45 -4.46 -10.96
N ALA A 76 10.71 -4.14 -12.02
CA ALA A 76 11.06 -4.53 -13.39
C ALA A 76 12.38 -3.90 -13.89
N CYS A 77 12.84 -2.81 -13.26
CA CYS A 77 14.08 -2.12 -13.59
C CYS A 77 15.29 -2.55 -12.75
N VAL A 78 15.14 -3.52 -11.83
CA VAL A 78 16.24 -4.00 -10.96
C VAL A 78 17.22 -4.87 -11.75
N GLY A 79 18.53 -4.65 -11.56
CA GLY A 79 19.58 -5.49 -12.14
C GLY A 79 20.12 -4.99 -13.48
N ALA A 80 20.68 -5.92 -14.26
CA ALA A 80 21.11 -5.68 -15.63
C ALA A 80 19.90 -5.78 -16.57
N VAL A 81 19.34 -4.63 -16.96
CA VAL A 81 18.12 -4.54 -17.76
C VAL A 81 18.38 -3.74 -19.02
N ASP A 82 18.31 -4.41 -20.17
CA ASP A 82 18.48 -3.77 -21.47
C ASP A 82 17.20 -3.10 -21.97
N GLN A 83 16.06 -3.75 -21.78
CA GLN A 83 14.76 -3.25 -22.23
C GLN A 83 13.63 -3.81 -21.37
N VAL A 84 12.59 -3.00 -21.15
CA VAL A 84 11.29 -3.45 -20.65
C VAL A 84 10.24 -3.05 -21.68
N ARG A 85 9.55 -4.05 -22.25
CA ARG A 85 8.49 -3.84 -23.25
C ARG A 85 7.12 -3.90 -22.59
N ASP A 86 6.14 -3.27 -23.22
CA ASP A 86 4.73 -3.41 -22.84
C ASP A 86 4.44 -3.09 -21.37
N TRP A 87 5.20 -2.18 -20.77
CA TRP A 87 5.08 -1.88 -19.34
C TRP A 87 3.81 -1.07 -19.00
N ASN A 88 3.26 -0.34 -19.99
CA ASN A 88 2.07 0.48 -19.82
C ASN A 88 0.80 -0.37 -19.91
N ARG A 89 0.53 -1.13 -18.83
CA ARG A 89 -0.59 -2.07 -18.73
C ARG A 89 -1.41 -1.77 -17.49
N PRO A 90 -2.69 -2.19 -17.43
CA PRO A 90 -3.46 -2.12 -16.21
C PRO A 90 -2.78 -2.89 -15.08
N VAL A 91 -2.72 -2.29 -13.89
CA VAL A 91 -2.12 -2.89 -12.70
C VAL A 91 -3.19 -3.08 -11.64
N LEU A 92 -3.16 -4.25 -10.97
CA LEU A 92 -3.97 -4.48 -9.78
C LEU A 92 -3.31 -3.80 -8.58
N SER A 93 -3.87 -2.67 -8.15
CA SER A 93 -3.46 -2.01 -6.91
C SER A 93 -4.09 -2.72 -5.72
N ILE A 94 -3.23 -3.17 -4.80
CA ILE A 94 -3.62 -3.85 -3.57
C ILE A 94 -3.27 -2.95 -2.39
N ARG A 95 -4.26 -2.61 -1.58
CA ARG A 95 -4.08 -1.79 -0.37
C ARG A 95 -4.44 -2.61 0.86
N ALA A 96 -3.57 -2.68 1.86
CA ALA A 96 -3.96 -3.24 3.15
C ALA A 96 -5.05 -2.36 3.80
N THR A 97 -6.22 -2.94 4.06
CA THR A 97 -7.38 -2.26 4.69
C THR A 97 -7.70 -2.79 6.08
N GLY A 98 -6.99 -3.84 6.53
CA GLY A 98 -7.22 -4.50 7.82
C GLY A 98 -8.47 -5.40 7.83
N ARG A 99 -8.61 -6.20 8.90
CA ARG A 99 -9.67 -7.22 9.06
C ARG A 99 -10.73 -6.85 10.11
N GLY A 100 -10.91 -5.55 10.34
CA GLY A 100 -11.73 -4.98 11.39
C GLY A 100 -10.92 -4.20 12.42
N ALA A 101 -11.61 -3.63 13.41
CA ALA A 101 -11.00 -2.92 14.53
C ALA A 101 -10.96 -3.82 15.78
N TYR A 102 -9.89 -3.70 16.56
CA TYR A 102 -9.80 -4.33 17.89
C TYR A 102 -10.77 -3.68 18.88
N SER A 103 -10.85 -2.34 18.88
CA SER A 103 -11.84 -1.64 19.69
C SER A 103 -13.23 -1.81 19.12
N ARG A 104 -14.15 -2.22 20.00
CA ARG A 104 -15.56 -2.46 19.68
C ARG A 104 -16.45 -1.31 20.11
N THR A 105 -15.91 -0.38 20.90
CA THR A 105 -16.60 0.83 21.33
C THR A 105 -16.15 1.95 20.43
N ARG A 106 -17.09 2.50 19.66
CA ARG A 106 -16.87 3.78 18.99
C ARG A 106 -16.99 4.86 20.06
N THR A 107 -16.04 5.78 20.08
CA THR A 107 -16.06 6.95 20.96
C THR A 107 -16.32 8.21 20.15
N PHE A 108 -16.84 9.24 20.80
CA PHE A 108 -16.76 10.60 20.30
C PHE A 108 -15.32 11.13 20.45
N ASN A 109 -15.03 12.28 19.85
CA ASN A 109 -13.69 12.91 19.92
C ASN A 109 -13.29 13.25 21.37
N ASN A 110 -14.25 13.41 22.28
CA ASN A 110 -14.04 13.63 23.71
C ASN A 110 -13.89 12.33 24.53
N GLY A 111 -13.75 11.17 23.88
CA GLY A 111 -13.49 9.88 24.53
C GLY A 111 -14.72 9.15 25.05
N PHE A 112 -15.90 9.79 25.11
CA PHE A 112 -17.11 9.13 25.60
C PHE A 112 -17.67 8.10 24.60
N PRO A 113 -18.23 6.96 25.08
CA PRO A 113 -18.84 5.95 24.21
C PRO A 113 -19.99 6.52 23.37
N ARG A 114 -19.93 6.28 22.06
CA ARG A 114 -20.97 6.63 21.08
C ARG A 114 -21.80 5.43 20.66
N GLY A 115 -21.22 4.23 20.67
CA GLY A 115 -21.93 3.02 20.30
C GLY A 115 -21.03 1.81 20.21
N TYR A 116 -21.65 0.63 20.19
CA TYR A 116 -20.95 -0.65 20.21
C TYR A 116 -21.08 -1.37 18.87
N LEU A 117 -19.96 -1.87 18.34
CA LEU A 117 -19.94 -2.74 17.16
C LEU A 117 -20.51 -4.11 17.50
N MET A 118 -21.01 -4.83 16.48
CA MET A 118 -21.57 -6.17 16.62
C MET A 118 -20.52 -7.20 17.03
N ARG A 119 -20.86 -8.17 17.89
CA ARG A 119 -19.93 -9.23 18.35
C ARG A 119 -19.64 -10.23 17.26
N GLU A 120 -20.69 -10.62 16.55
CA GLU A 120 -20.59 -11.48 15.38
C GLU A 120 -19.99 -10.71 14.20
N LYS A 121 -18.98 -11.32 13.56
CA LYS A 121 -18.37 -10.77 12.34
C LYS A 121 -19.25 -10.95 11.10
N ARG A 122 -20.18 -11.91 11.13
CA ARG A 122 -21.01 -12.30 9.99
C ARG A 122 -22.48 -12.17 10.30
N VAL A 123 -23.25 -11.69 9.33
CA VAL A 123 -24.70 -11.60 9.37
C VAL A 123 -25.23 -12.05 8.02
N GLN A 124 -26.20 -12.98 8.01
CA GLN A 124 -26.78 -13.54 6.80
C GLN A 124 -25.73 -14.09 5.81
N GLY A 125 -24.63 -14.63 6.33
CA GLY A 125 -23.54 -15.18 5.51
C GLY A 125 -22.54 -14.15 4.95
N PHE A 126 -22.67 -12.86 5.26
CA PHE A 126 -21.77 -11.77 4.81
C PHE A 126 -21.01 -11.14 5.98
N GLN A 127 -19.85 -10.53 5.69
CA GLN A 127 -19.03 -9.76 6.63
C GLN A 127 -18.71 -8.36 6.05
N THR A 128 -18.52 -7.36 6.91
CA THR A 128 -18.04 -6.04 6.46
C THR A 128 -16.67 -6.18 5.78
N GLY A 129 -16.57 -5.63 4.58
CA GLY A 129 -15.40 -5.74 3.70
C GLY A 129 -15.53 -6.81 2.62
N ASP A 130 -16.54 -7.69 2.68
CA ASP A 130 -16.83 -8.63 1.59
C ASP A 130 -17.12 -7.82 0.31
N TRP A 131 -16.63 -8.30 -0.83
CA TRP A 131 -16.94 -7.73 -2.13
C TRP A 131 -18.18 -8.44 -2.68
N VAL A 132 -19.20 -7.66 -3.03
CA VAL A 132 -20.51 -8.18 -3.43
C VAL A 132 -20.98 -7.54 -4.73
N ARG A 133 -21.79 -8.29 -5.47
CA ARG A 133 -22.67 -7.78 -6.53
C ARG A 133 -24.08 -7.77 -5.98
N ALA A 134 -24.67 -6.59 -5.85
CA ALA A 134 -26.06 -6.44 -5.43
C ALA A 134 -26.95 -6.11 -6.63
N GLU A 135 -28.00 -6.90 -6.85
CA GLU A 135 -28.94 -6.74 -7.96
C GLU A 135 -30.31 -6.40 -7.40
N VAL A 136 -30.66 -5.12 -7.41
CA VAL A 136 -31.92 -4.62 -6.84
C VAL A 136 -32.95 -4.51 -7.97
N PRO A 137 -34.09 -5.23 -7.89
CA PRO A 137 -35.01 -5.33 -9.02
C PRO A 137 -35.85 -4.05 -9.23
N THR A 138 -36.26 -3.37 -8.15
CA THR A 138 -37.20 -2.24 -8.22
C THR A 138 -36.92 -1.17 -7.16
N GLY A 139 -37.56 0.00 -7.32
CA GLY A 139 -37.49 1.13 -6.39
C GLY A 139 -36.32 2.08 -6.66
N GLN A 140 -36.11 3.03 -5.75
CA GLN A 140 -35.13 4.12 -5.91
C GLN A 140 -33.68 3.63 -6.12
N LYS A 141 -33.36 2.41 -5.66
CA LYS A 141 -32.01 1.82 -5.72
C LYS A 141 -31.91 0.72 -6.79
N ALA A 142 -32.90 0.61 -7.67
CA ALA A 142 -32.91 -0.40 -8.72
C ALA A 142 -31.62 -0.36 -9.56
N GLY A 143 -31.16 -1.53 -9.97
CA GLY A 143 -29.92 -1.70 -10.74
C GLY A 143 -28.87 -2.56 -10.05
N VAL A 144 -27.69 -2.59 -10.66
CA VAL A 144 -26.56 -3.43 -10.26
C VAL A 144 -25.50 -2.59 -9.54
N HIS A 145 -25.18 -2.97 -8.31
CA HIS A 145 -24.20 -2.29 -7.46
C HIS A 145 -23.09 -3.27 -7.09
N VAL A 146 -21.87 -3.02 -7.59
CA VAL A 146 -20.71 -3.86 -7.30
C VAL A 146 -19.76 -3.09 -6.40
N GLY A 147 -19.43 -3.68 -5.24
CA GLY A 147 -18.72 -2.92 -4.23
C GLY A 147 -18.53 -3.65 -2.91
N ARG A 148 -17.78 -3.00 -2.00
CA ARG A 148 -17.55 -3.53 -0.66
C ARG A 148 -18.77 -3.33 0.20
N VAL A 149 -19.15 -4.35 0.96
CA VAL A 149 -20.32 -4.30 1.83
C VAL A 149 -19.93 -3.85 3.23
N ALA A 150 -20.72 -2.97 3.82
CA ALA A 150 -20.76 -2.75 5.27
C ALA A 150 -22.07 -3.34 5.79
N ILE A 151 -21.96 -4.39 6.61
CA ILE A 151 -23.11 -5.15 7.07
C ILE A 151 -23.75 -4.52 8.31
N ARG A 152 -25.03 -4.84 8.53
CA ARG A 152 -25.78 -4.52 9.75
C ARG A 152 -26.52 -5.76 10.23
N ARG A 153 -26.80 -5.85 11.53
CA ARG A 153 -27.54 -6.96 12.16
C ARG A 153 -28.89 -7.22 11.48
N THR A 154 -29.53 -6.16 10.98
CA THR A 154 -30.82 -6.22 10.30
C THR A 154 -30.79 -6.92 8.94
N GLY A 155 -29.61 -7.24 8.40
CA GLY A 155 -29.49 -7.76 7.02
C GLY A 155 -29.70 -6.69 5.94
N SER A 156 -29.70 -5.41 6.33
CA SER A 156 -29.71 -4.25 5.42
C SER A 156 -28.31 -3.64 5.35
N PHE A 157 -27.70 -3.69 4.18
CA PHE A 157 -26.28 -3.45 3.95
C PHE A 157 -26.03 -2.16 3.18
N ASN A 158 -24.86 -1.57 3.41
CA ASN A 158 -24.38 -0.47 2.56
C ASN A 158 -23.35 -1.02 1.59
N VAL A 159 -23.49 -0.74 0.29
CA VAL A 159 -22.53 -1.15 -0.74
C VAL A 159 -21.74 0.07 -1.19
N GLN A 160 -20.43 0.04 -0.99
CA GLN A 160 -19.50 1.08 -1.41
C GLN A 160 -19.09 0.85 -2.86
N THR A 161 -19.59 1.68 -3.76
CA THR A 161 -19.27 1.66 -5.19
C THR A 161 -18.31 2.83 -5.53
N PRO A 162 -17.67 2.83 -6.71
CA PRO A 162 -16.90 3.98 -7.16
C PRO A 162 -17.70 5.30 -7.22
N GLY A 163 -19.00 5.22 -7.50
CA GLY A 163 -19.90 6.38 -7.54
C GLY A 163 -20.45 6.82 -6.18
N GLY A 164 -20.07 6.14 -5.09
CA GLY A 164 -20.53 6.45 -3.74
C GLY A 164 -21.16 5.25 -3.02
N THR A 165 -21.63 5.50 -1.80
CA THR A 165 -22.23 4.45 -0.96
C THR A 165 -23.73 4.35 -1.22
N VAL A 166 -24.19 3.19 -1.66
CA VAL A 166 -25.61 2.87 -1.76
C VAL A 166 -26.04 2.22 -0.45
N ALA A 167 -26.79 2.96 0.36
CA ALA A 167 -27.16 2.53 1.70
C ALA A 167 -28.41 1.65 1.71
N GLY A 168 -28.48 0.70 2.64
CA GLY A 168 -29.69 -0.05 2.96
C GLY A 168 -30.23 -1.00 1.88
N ILE A 169 -29.34 -1.73 1.21
CA ILE A 169 -29.67 -2.84 0.29
C ILE A 169 -29.90 -4.12 1.11
N SER A 170 -30.99 -4.85 0.86
CA SER A 170 -31.23 -6.14 1.53
C SER A 170 -30.20 -7.18 1.12
N HIS A 171 -29.67 -7.95 2.07
CA HIS A 171 -28.73 -9.06 1.83
C HIS A 171 -29.22 -10.07 0.78
N ARG A 172 -30.54 -10.23 0.62
CA ARG A 172 -31.16 -11.13 -0.37
C ARG A 172 -30.81 -10.75 -1.81
N TYR A 173 -30.52 -9.48 -2.05
CA TYR A 173 -30.11 -8.98 -3.36
C TYR A 173 -28.60 -9.05 -3.55
N CYS A 174 -27.84 -9.39 -2.51
CA CYS A 174 -26.38 -9.46 -2.56
C CYS A 174 -25.91 -10.87 -2.92
N ARG A 175 -25.02 -10.94 -3.89
CA ARG A 175 -24.20 -12.12 -4.19
C ARG A 175 -22.76 -11.83 -3.80
N LEU A 176 -22.15 -12.74 -3.05
CA LEU A 176 -20.74 -12.66 -2.70
C LEU A 176 -19.86 -12.89 -3.94
N LEU A 177 -18.91 -11.98 -4.18
CA LEU A 177 -17.87 -12.13 -5.18
C LEU A 177 -16.54 -12.54 -4.54
N GLN A 178 -16.17 -11.91 -3.42
CA GLN A 178 -14.93 -12.18 -2.70
C GLN A 178 -15.11 -11.93 -1.20
N ARG A 179 -14.48 -12.77 -0.37
CA ARG A 179 -14.46 -12.60 1.09
C ARG A 179 -13.49 -11.49 1.51
N ALA A 180 -13.80 -10.83 2.63
CA ALA A 180 -12.91 -9.88 3.27
C ALA A 180 -11.61 -10.57 3.75
N ASP A 181 -10.53 -10.39 3.01
CA ASP A 181 -9.19 -10.92 3.29
C ASP A 181 -8.25 -9.91 3.97
N GLY A 182 -8.71 -8.66 4.10
CA GLY A 182 -7.95 -7.56 4.70
C GLY A 182 -7.26 -6.65 3.69
N TYR A 183 -7.45 -6.86 2.39
CA TYR A 183 -6.87 -6.04 1.32
C TYR A 183 -7.96 -5.49 0.41
N GLY A 184 -7.87 -4.22 0.04
CA GLY A 184 -8.66 -3.60 -1.04
C GLY A 184 -7.99 -3.79 -2.39
N TYR A 185 -8.81 -4.02 -3.41
CA TYR A 185 -8.38 -4.30 -4.78
C TYR A 185 -8.98 -3.27 -5.72
N THR A 186 -8.13 -2.63 -6.52
CA THR A 186 -8.56 -1.67 -7.54
C THR A 186 -7.71 -1.84 -8.79
N ILE A 187 -8.35 -1.97 -9.95
CA ILE A 187 -7.62 -1.95 -11.22
C ILE A 187 -7.29 -0.49 -11.55
N GLN A 188 -6.00 -0.18 -11.67
CA GLN A 188 -5.52 1.07 -12.24
C GLN A 188 -5.33 0.86 -13.74
N THR A 189 -6.00 1.65 -14.57
CA THR A 189 -5.99 1.50 -16.03
C THR A 189 -4.64 1.81 -16.66
N LYS A 190 -3.83 2.66 -16.02
CA LYS A 190 -2.44 2.96 -16.37
C LYS A 190 -1.62 3.15 -15.09
N PRO A 191 -0.33 2.79 -15.08
CA PRO A 191 0.56 3.10 -13.97
C PRO A 191 0.69 4.62 -13.83
N VAL A 192 0.26 5.16 -12.70
CA VAL A 192 0.43 6.57 -12.34
C VAL A 192 1.70 6.68 -11.50
N THR A 193 2.57 7.64 -11.84
CA THR A 193 3.79 7.90 -11.06
C THR A 193 3.44 8.10 -9.58
N GLU A 194 4.10 7.33 -8.71
CA GLU A 194 3.91 7.45 -7.28
C GLU A 194 4.65 8.68 -6.76
N ASP A 195 3.94 9.57 -6.07
CA ASP A 195 4.57 10.64 -5.29
C ASP A 195 5.42 10.01 -4.20
N ALA A 196 6.72 10.34 -4.16
CA ALA A 196 7.70 9.81 -3.21
C ALA A 196 7.31 9.99 -1.73
N ARG A 197 6.32 10.84 -1.42
CA ARG A 197 5.80 11.09 -0.06
C ARG A 197 4.69 10.15 0.39
N ARG A 198 4.06 9.38 -0.50
CA ARG A 198 2.94 8.47 -0.16
C ARG A 198 3.35 6.99 -0.03
N ALA A 199 4.61 6.67 -0.27
CA ALA A 199 5.14 5.31 -0.38
C ALA A 199 5.98 4.86 0.85
N ALA A 200 5.98 5.64 1.93
CA ALA A 200 6.65 5.32 3.20
C ALA A 200 5.61 5.11 4.31
#